data_AF-A0A3B0VA47-F1
#
_entry.id   AF-A0A3B0VA47-F1
#
_cell.length_a   1.000
_cell.length_b   1.000
_cell.length_c   1.000
_cell.angle_alpha   90.00
_cell.angle_beta   90.00
_cell.angle_gamma   90.00
#
_symmetry.space_group_name_H-M   'P 1'
#
loop_
_entity.id
_entity.type
_entity.pdbx_description
1 polymer ?
#
loop_
_entity_poly.entity_id
_entity_poly.type
_entity_poly.pdbx_seq_one_letter_code
_entity_poly.pdbx_strand_id
1 'polypeptide(L)'
;MIELAEDRWFPLVNLSLATGAGTLWYLTSGRIGWPLLVAILVPWMMRIAAGYFPFRRSRFGGLLLLFGITAVIGTFTAYDSRLAQGKFWILLGAMAIYFAIISVSRRDVWRLAGAAGPLGASLAIYFVMSNNWRQWPAEIGLFNRIGGLWMSLRPSLPLPVLHPNTLAGMMALLLPFNIAFGIYAWRQRQIRWLQLSIISGIITLGGLLFSSSIGAWLAVTVGLGIWFLWEM
;
A
#
# COMPACT_ATOMS: atom_id res chain seq x y z
N MET A 1 10.64 27.44 12.75
CA MET A 1 10.40 25.97 12.83
C MET A 1 8.93 25.64 13.06
N ILE A 2 8.22 26.37 13.92
CA ILE A 2 6.78 26.19 14.17
C ILE A 2 5.94 26.32 12.88
N GLU A 3 6.22 27.34 12.04
CA GLU A 3 5.52 27.54 10.76
C GLU A 3 5.66 26.37 9.77
N LEU A 4 6.80 25.66 9.75
CA LEU A 4 7.02 24.53 8.84
C LEU A 4 6.22 23.29 9.26
N ALA A 5 6.00 23.10 10.56
CA ALA A 5 5.21 21.97 11.07
C ALA A 5 3.70 22.17 10.87
N GLU A 6 3.26 23.42 10.78
CA GLU A 6 1.86 23.80 10.53
C GLU A 6 1.51 23.95 9.04
N ASP A 7 2.53 23.96 8.17
CA ASP A 7 2.30 24.06 6.73
C ASP A 7 1.46 22.86 6.21
N ARG A 8 0.49 23.17 5.35
CA ARG A 8 -0.40 22.20 4.69
C ARG A 8 0.36 21.13 3.91
N TRP A 9 1.59 21.42 3.50
CA TRP A 9 2.43 20.49 2.75
C TRP A 9 3.15 19.48 3.63
N PHE A 10 3.33 19.77 4.92
CA PHE A 10 4.09 18.93 5.83
C PHE A 10 3.57 17.48 5.91
N PRO A 11 2.26 17.20 6.04
CA PRO A 11 1.75 15.83 6.05
C PRO A 11 1.99 15.08 4.74
N LEU A 12 1.98 15.78 3.60
CA LEU A 12 2.22 15.18 2.29
C LEU A 12 3.70 14.80 2.12
N VAL A 13 4.61 15.66 2.61
CA VAL A 13 6.05 15.37 2.64
C VAL A 13 6.34 14.19 3.57
N ASN A 14 5.73 14.15 4.76
CA ASN A 14 5.87 13.01 5.67
C ASN A 14 5.39 11.70 5.01
N LEU A 15 4.26 11.75 4.30
CA LEU A 15 3.74 10.59 3.58
C LEU A 15 4.66 10.15 2.43
N SER A 16 5.19 11.09 1.64
CA SER A 16 6.11 10.75 0.55
C SER A 16 7.41 10.15 1.06
N LEU A 17 7.97 10.69 2.15
CA LEU A 17 9.15 10.13 2.82
C LEU A 17 8.88 8.73 3.39
N ALA A 18 7.77 8.54 4.11
CA ALA A 18 7.40 7.22 4.66
C ALA A 18 7.16 6.18 3.56
N THR A 19 6.46 6.57 2.49
CA THR A 19 6.19 5.69 1.34
C THR A 19 7.48 5.37 0.58
N GLY A 20 8.36 6.35 0.38
CA GLY A 20 9.67 6.16 -0.23
C GLY A 20 10.56 5.21 0.58
N ALA A 21 10.65 5.42 1.89
CA ALA A 21 11.38 4.54 2.81
C ALA A 21 10.83 3.10 2.79
N GLY A 22 9.51 2.94 2.91
CA GLY A 22 8.85 1.63 2.84
C GLY A 22 9.09 0.93 1.50
N THR A 23 9.04 1.67 0.39
CA THR A 23 9.31 1.14 -0.95
C THR A 23 10.76 0.70 -1.11
N LEU A 24 11.71 1.50 -0.65
CA LEU A 24 13.14 1.15 -0.69
C LEU A 24 13.46 -0.05 0.20
N TRP A 25 12.87 -0.15 1.39
CA TRP A 25 12.97 -1.36 2.22
C TRP A 25 12.41 -2.58 1.51
N TYR A 26 11.27 -2.46 0.84
CA TYR A 26 10.70 -3.57 0.08
C TYR A 26 11.61 -4.00 -1.07
N LEU A 27 12.04 -3.06 -1.92
CA LEU A 27 12.88 -3.33 -3.11
C LEU A 27 14.25 -3.89 -2.74
N THR A 28 14.82 -3.46 -1.62
CA THR A 28 16.12 -3.96 -1.14
C THR A 28 16.00 -5.13 -0.19
N SER A 29 14.80 -5.68 0.03
CA SER A 29 14.52 -6.73 1.02
C SER A 29 15.06 -6.39 2.43
N GLY A 30 14.99 -5.10 2.79
CA GLY A 30 15.45 -4.55 4.05
C GLY A 30 16.98 -4.56 4.25
N ARG A 31 17.76 -4.74 3.17
CA ARG A 31 19.23 -4.63 3.23
C ARG A 31 19.70 -3.24 3.63
N ILE A 32 19.03 -2.20 3.13
CA ILE A 32 19.25 -0.83 3.59
C ILE A 32 18.46 -0.67 4.89
N GLY A 33 19.01 -1.11 6.03
CA GLY A 33 18.29 -1.17 7.31
C GLY A 33 18.01 0.22 7.91
N TRP A 34 18.72 0.54 8.99
CA TRP A 34 18.49 1.76 9.77
C TRP A 34 18.65 3.11 9.03
N PRO A 35 19.45 3.28 7.94
CA PRO A 35 19.62 4.60 7.33
C PRO A 35 18.31 5.23 6.83
N LEU A 36 17.35 4.42 6.38
CA LEU A 36 16.05 4.89 5.92
C LEU A 36 15.12 5.33 7.06
N LEU A 37 15.44 4.97 8.32
CA LEU A 37 14.73 5.51 9.49
C LEU A 37 14.83 7.02 9.55
N VAL A 38 15.93 7.62 9.08
CA VAL A 38 16.11 9.07 9.10
C VAL A 38 14.97 9.77 8.36
N ALA A 39 14.53 9.21 7.22
CA ALA A 39 13.41 9.78 6.46
C ALA A 39 12.08 9.80 7.25
N ILE A 40 11.90 8.86 8.18
CA ILE A 40 10.72 8.78 9.05
C ILE A 40 10.90 9.65 10.30
N LEU A 41 12.12 9.66 10.87
CA LEU A 41 12.44 10.38 12.09
C LEU A 41 12.51 11.90 11.87
N VAL A 42 12.96 12.38 10.71
CA VAL A 42 13.07 13.82 10.44
C VAL A 42 11.74 14.54 10.61
N PRO A 43 10.62 14.13 9.97
CA PRO A 43 9.32 14.73 10.24
C PRO A 43 8.88 14.67 11.70
N TRP A 44 9.19 13.57 12.40
CA TRP A 44 8.83 13.41 13.81
C TRP A 44 9.63 14.35 14.71
N MET A 45 10.94 14.48 14.48
CA MET A 45 11.81 15.41 15.18
C MET A 45 11.40 16.85 14.94
N MET A 46 11.04 17.22 13.70
CA MET A 46 10.55 18.56 13.39
C MET A 46 9.27 18.90 14.16
N ARG A 47 8.35 17.93 14.32
CA ARG A 47 7.14 18.11 15.14
C ARG A 47 7.45 18.28 16.61
N ILE A 48 8.34 17.46 17.15
CA ILE A 48 8.77 17.56 18.56
C ILE A 48 9.44 18.92 18.81
N ALA A 49 10.32 19.35 17.91
CA ALA A 49 10.98 20.66 17.98
C ALA A 49 9.99 21.84 17.87
N ALA A 50 8.85 21.64 17.21
CA ALA A 50 7.75 22.61 17.16
C ALA A 50 6.79 22.52 18.36
N GLY A 51 7.05 21.66 19.35
CA GLY A 51 6.21 21.49 20.55
C GLY A 51 5.02 20.55 20.36
N TYR A 52 4.91 19.88 19.21
CA TYR A 52 3.83 18.96 18.89
C TYR A 52 4.21 17.49 19.13
N PHE A 53 3.21 16.66 19.42
CA PHE A 53 3.41 15.21 19.48
C PHE A 53 3.76 14.66 18.07
N PRO A 54 4.72 13.71 17.94
CA PRO A 54 5.33 13.36 16.65
C PRO A 54 4.34 12.77 15.64
N PHE A 55 3.29 12.09 16.09
CA PHE A 55 2.25 11.52 15.24
C PHE A 55 0.86 11.83 15.80
N ARG A 56 -0.17 11.72 14.97
CA ARG A 56 -1.55 11.94 15.42
C ARG A 56 -2.05 10.68 16.14
N ARG A 57 -2.60 10.84 17.35
CA ARG A 57 -3.19 9.71 18.10
C ARG A 57 -4.38 9.13 17.33
N SER A 58 -4.41 7.81 17.21
CA SER A 58 -5.48 7.03 16.57
C SER A 58 -6.04 6.04 17.58
N ARG A 59 -7.33 5.68 17.44
CA ARG A 59 -7.97 4.62 18.24
C ARG A 59 -7.27 3.26 18.05
N PHE A 60 -6.64 3.06 16.90
CA PHE A 60 -5.87 1.84 16.59
C PHE A 60 -4.39 1.92 17.00
N GLY A 61 -3.97 3.00 17.68
CA GLY A 61 -2.57 3.19 18.09
C GLY A 61 -2.06 2.06 18.99
N GLY A 62 -2.91 1.56 19.91
CA GLY A 62 -2.57 0.43 20.78
C GLY A 62 -2.38 -0.87 20.00
N LEU A 63 -3.26 -1.17 19.04
CA LEU A 63 -3.15 -2.36 18.19
C LEU A 63 -1.92 -2.32 17.29
N LEU A 64 -1.57 -1.14 16.77
CA LEU A 64 -0.33 -0.95 16.00
C LEU A 64 0.92 -1.06 16.85
N LEU A 65 0.88 -0.59 18.10
CA LEU A 65 1.97 -0.78 19.03
C LEU A 65 2.15 -2.26 19.37
N LEU A 66 1.05 -2.98 19.63
CA LEU A 66 1.08 -4.43 19.82
C LEU A 66 1.66 -5.13 18.59
N PHE A 67 1.20 -4.76 17.39
CA PHE A 67 1.74 -5.26 16.12
C PHE A 67 3.24 -4.98 15.96
N GLY A 68 3.70 -3.79 16.35
CA GLY A 68 5.12 -3.44 16.34
C GLY A 68 5.93 -4.28 17.33
N ILE A 69 5.43 -4.47 18.55
CA ILE A 69 6.07 -5.31 19.57
C ILE A 69 6.16 -6.76 19.08
N THR A 70 5.08 -7.32 18.53
CA THR A 70 5.10 -8.69 18.01
C THR A 70 6.03 -8.83 16.81
N ALA A 71 6.17 -7.79 15.97
CA ALA A 71 7.16 -7.76 14.88
C ALA A 71 8.60 -7.78 15.42
N VAL A 72 8.89 -7.03 16.48
CA VAL A 72 10.21 -7.04 17.15
C VAL A 72 10.50 -8.42 17.71
N ILE A 73 9.58 -8.97 18.52
CA ILE A 73 9.73 -10.31 19.11
C ILE A 73 9.95 -11.35 18.02
N GLY A 74 9.13 -11.33 16.96
CA GLY A 74 9.24 -12.24 15.83
C GLY A 74 10.58 -12.20 15.12
N THR A 75 11.27 -11.05 15.13
CA THR A 75 12.61 -10.89 14.53
C THR A 75 13.69 -11.58 15.36
N PHE A 76 13.54 -11.59 16.69
CA PHE A 76 14.47 -12.25 17.61
C PHE A 76 14.20 -13.75 17.74
N THR A 77 12.95 -14.19 17.58
CA THR A 77 12.57 -15.60 17.68
C THR A 77 12.62 -16.36 16.35
N ALA A 78 12.89 -15.68 15.23
CA ALA A 78 12.94 -16.31 13.92
C ALA A 78 14.15 -17.25 13.78
N TYR A 79 13.95 -18.37 13.06
CA TYR A 79 15.02 -19.33 12.73
C TYR A 79 16.18 -18.66 11.99
N ASP A 80 15.87 -17.77 11.04
CA ASP A 80 16.85 -16.90 10.37
C ASP A 80 16.55 -15.44 10.73
N SER A 81 17.24 -14.96 11.76
CA SER A 81 17.08 -13.57 12.23
C SER A 81 17.51 -12.55 11.17
N ARG A 82 18.47 -12.89 10.29
CA ARG A 82 18.97 -11.96 9.27
C ARG A 82 17.92 -11.71 8.20
N LEU A 83 17.23 -12.74 7.74
CA LEU A 83 16.09 -12.60 6.83
C LEU A 83 14.88 -11.94 7.51
N ALA A 84 14.66 -12.23 8.79
CA ALA A 84 13.57 -11.63 9.56
C ALA A 84 13.74 -10.12 9.75
N GLN A 85 14.97 -9.65 9.98
CA GLN A 85 15.28 -8.21 10.05
C GLN A 85 14.88 -7.48 8.77
N GLY A 86 15.05 -8.10 7.61
CA GLY A 86 14.61 -7.53 6.34
C GLY A 86 13.10 -7.25 6.31
N LYS A 87 12.29 -8.20 6.80
CA LYS A 87 10.83 -8.05 6.91
C LYS A 87 10.42 -7.07 7.99
N PHE A 88 11.15 -7.01 9.10
CA PHE A 88 10.91 -6.05 10.18
C PHE A 88 10.91 -4.61 9.66
N TRP A 89 11.92 -4.24 8.85
CA TRP A 89 11.99 -2.90 8.25
C TRP A 89 10.77 -2.59 7.37
N ILE A 90 10.29 -3.56 6.59
CA ILE A 90 9.08 -3.40 5.77
C ILE A 90 7.84 -3.15 6.65
N LEU A 91 7.69 -3.88 7.76
CA LEU A 91 6.59 -3.68 8.71
C LEU A 91 6.65 -2.31 9.36
N LEU A 92 7.84 -1.86 9.74
CA LEU A 92 8.07 -0.53 10.29
C LEU A 92 7.74 0.57 9.28
N GLY A 93 8.08 0.37 8.00
CA GLY A 93 7.66 1.24 6.90
C GLY A 93 6.14 1.31 6.74
N ALA A 94 5.45 0.17 6.81
CA ALA A 94 3.98 0.14 6.77
C ALA A 94 3.34 0.90 7.94
N MET A 95 3.90 0.77 9.15
CA MET A 95 3.48 1.55 10.32
C MET A 95 3.71 3.05 10.13
N ALA A 96 4.86 3.45 9.57
CA ALA A 96 5.16 4.84 9.27
C ALA A 96 4.19 5.43 8.24
N ILE A 97 3.86 4.68 7.17
CA ILE A 97 2.85 5.05 6.18
C ILE A 97 1.49 5.25 6.85
N TYR A 98 1.08 4.34 7.74
CA TYR A 98 -0.18 4.48 8.49
C TYR A 98 -0.24 5.80 9.29
N PHE A 99 0.80 6.11 10.08
CA PHE A 99 0.83 7.35 10.85
C PHE A 99 0.88 8.60 9.95
N ALA A 100 1.55 8.51 8.80
CA ALA A 100 1.56 9.58 7.83
C ALA A 100 0.16 9.82 7.22
N ILE A 101 -0.58 8.76 6.85
CA ILE A 101 -1.94 8.87 6.31
C ILE A 101 -2.89 9.55 7.29
N ILE A 102 -2.87 9.19 8.58
CA ILE A 102 -3.76 9.82 9.59
C ILE A 102 -3.43 11.29 9.83
N SER A 103 -2.18 11.68 9.56
CA SER A 103 -1.74 13.06 9.66
C SER A 103 -2.25 13.95 8.51
N VAL A 104 -2.73 13.36 7.42
CA VAL A 104 -3.31 14.09 6.28
C VAL A 104 -4.64 14.75 6.68
N SER A 105 -4.84 15.99 6.24
CA SER A 105 -6.06 16.74 6.50
C SER A 105 -7.28 16.10 5.82
N ARG A 106 -8.48 16.22 6.40
CA ARG A 106 -9.73 15.71 5.77
C ARG A 106 -9.95 16.27 4.36
N ARG A 107 -9.47 17.48 4.08
CA ARG A 107 -9.57 18.13 2.77
C ARG A 107 -8.69 17.42 1.73
N ASP A 108 -7.50 16.99 2.13
CA ASP A 108 -6.50 16.39 1.23
C ASP A 108 -6.63 14.87 1.10
N VAL A 109 -7.41 14.21 1.95
CA VAL A 109 -7.71 12.76 1.85
C VAL A 109 -8.25 12.39 0.46
N TRP A 110 -9.07 13.24 -0.17
CA TRP A 110 -9.59 12.98 -1.51
C TRP A 110 -8.51 13.06 -2.60
N ARG A 111 -7.52 13.94 -2.42
CA ARG A 111 -6.36 14.03 -3.32
C ARG A 111 -5.47 12.81 -3.16
N LEU A 112 -5.27 12.37 -1.91
CA LEU A 112 -4.56 11.13 -1.62
C LEU A 112 -5.26 9.93 -2.26
N ALA A 113 -6.59 9.84 -2.15
CA ALA A 113 -7.38 8.80 -2.81
C ALA A 113 -7.21 8.83 -4.34
N GLY A 114 -7.26 10.02 -4.95
CA GLY A 114 -7.04 10.21 -6.38
C GLY A 114 -5.63 9.87 -6.85
N ALA A 115 -4.62 10.05 -6.00
CA ALA A 115 -3.24 9.66 -6.30
C ALA A 115 -3.01 8.15 -6.08
N ALA A 116 -3.55 7.58 -5.01
CA ALA A 116 -3.32 6.18 -4.62
C ALA A 116 -4.19 5.19 -5.40
N GLY A 117 -5.44 5.55 -5.71
CA GLY A 117 -6.39 4.66 -6.38
C GLY A 117 -5.86 4.11 -7.72
N PRO A 118 -5.41 4.96 -8.66
CA PRO A 118 -4.85 4.52 -9.93
C PRO A 118 -3.59 3.65 -9.83
N LEU A 119 -2.84 3.72 -8.73
CA LEU A 119 -1.66 2.85 -8.52
C LEU A 119 -2.05 1.37 -8.47
N GLY A 120 -3.27 1.03 -8.02
CA GLY A 120 -3.78 -0.34 -8.07
C GLY A 120 -3.82 -0.87 -9.51
N ALA A 121 -4.19 -0.02 -10.48
CA ALA A 121 -4.22 -0.39 -11.88
C ALA A 121 -2.80 -0.56 -12.44
N SER A 122 -1.87 0.31 -12.04
CA SER A 122 -0.46 0.18 -12.40
C SER A 122 0.13 -1.14 -11.90
N LEU A 123 -0.20 -1.56 -10.66
CA LEU A 123 0.23 -2.84 -10.11
C LEU A 123 -0.41 -4.04 -10.84
N ALA A 124 -1.68 -3.94 -11.23
CA ALA A 124 -2.34 -4.97 -12.02
C ALA A 124 -1.73 -5.10 -13.43
N ILE A 125 -1.41 -3.98 -14.09
CA ILE A 125 -0.71 -3.99 -15.38
C ILE A 125 0.69 -4.60 -15.19
N TYR A 126 1.43 -4.18 -14.17
CA TYR A 126 2.74 -4.74 -13.86
C TYR A 126 2.66 -6.25 -13.59
N PHE A 127 1.67 -6.72 -12.83
CA PHE A 127 1.41 -8.14 -12.61
C PHE A 127 1.22 -8.87 -13.94
N VAL A 128 0.35 -8.37 -14.82
CA VAL A 128 0.06 -9.01 -16.10
C VAL A 128 1.29 -9.02 -17.04
N MET A 129 2.13 -7.99 -16.96
CA MET A 129 3.39 -7.88 -17.71
C MET A 129 4.49 -8.80 -17.19
N SER A 130 4.60 -8.99 -15.88
CA SER A 130 5.71 -9.71 -15.24
C SER A 130 5.39 -11.15 -14.90
N ASN A 131 4.13 -11.48 -14.57
CA ASN A 131 3.79 -12.77 -13.97
C ASN A 131 4.07 -13.95 -14.90
N ASN A 132 4.49 -15.08 -14.33
CA ASN A 132 4.72 -16.31 -15.08
C ASN A 132 3.72 -17.38 -14.63
N TRP A 133 2.65 -17.56 -15.40
CA TRP A 133 1.59 -18.54 -15.12
C TRP A 133 2.04 -20.00 -15.24
N ARG A 134 3.22 -20.29 -15.81
CA ARG A 134 3.79 -21.65 -15.79
C ARG A 134 4.45 -21.97 -14.45
N GLN A 135 5.11 -20.98 -13.86
CA GLN A 135 5.78 -21.12 -12.56
C GLN A 135 4.81 -20.93 -11.40
N TRP A 136 3.85 -20.02 -11.56
CA TRP A 136 2.84 -19.66 -10.55
C TRP A 136 1.45 -19.81 -11.17
N PRO A 137 0.94 -21.04 -11.33
CA PRO A 137 -0.39 -21.25 -11.87
C PRO A 137 -1.44 -20.65 -10.92
N ALA A 138 -2.43 -19.98 -11.50
CA ALA A 138 -3.64 -19.58 -10.79
C ALA A 138 -4.43 -20.82 -10.37
N GLU A 139 -5.17 -20.73 -9.27
CA GLU A 139 -6.03 -21.82 -8.80
C GLU A 139 -7.15 -22.13 -9.80
N ILE A 140 -7.63 -21.10 -10.51
CA ILE A 140 -8.67 -21.22 -11.53
C ILE A 140 -8.03 -21.54 -12.88
N GLY A 141 -8.29 -22.74 -13.40
CA GLY A 141 -7.71 -23.23 -14.66
C GLY A 141 -7.99 -22.37 -15.90
N LEU A 142 -9.12 -21.65 -15.93
CA LEU A 142 -9.43 -20.70 -17.01
C LEU A 142 -8.37 -19.58 -17.11
N PHE A 143 -7.93 -19.05 -15.97
CA PHE A 143 -6.92 -17.97 -15.95
C PHE A 143 -5.55 -18.46 -16.37
N ASN A 144 -5.22 -19.74 -16.15
CA ASN A 144 -3.98 -20.34 -16.68
C ASN A 144 -3.97 -20.41 -18.20
N ARG A 145 -5.12 -20.72 -18.82
CA ARG A 145 -5.25 -20.73 -20.29
C ARG A 145 -5.09 -19.33 -20.87
N ILE A 146 -5.82 -18.36 -20.32
CA ILE A 146 -5.75 -16.96 -20.77
C ILE A 146 -4.34 -16.40 -20.52
N GLY A 147 -3.78 -16.63 -19.34
CA GLY A 147 -2.41 -16.22 -18.98
C GLY A 147 -1.36 -16.84 -19.89
N GLY A 148 -1.52 -18.11 -20.29
CA GLY A 148 -0.65 -18.78 -21.24
C GLY A 148 -0.67 -18.14 -22.64
N LEU A 149 -1.87 -17.84 -23.16
CA LEU A 149 -2.03 -17.13 -24.44
C LEU A 149 -1.43 -15.72 -24.37
N TRP A 150 -1.65 -15.03 -23.25
CA TRP A 150 -1.07 -13.70 -23.04
C TRP A 150 0.46 -13.76 -22.98
N MET A 151 1.03 -14.74 -22.28
CA MET A 151 2.47 -14.93 -22.22
C MET A 151 3.12 -15.18 -23.58
N SER A 152 2.40 -15.77 -24.55
CA SER A 152 2.90 -15.91 -25.92
C SER A 152 2.83 -14.64 -26.76
N LEU A 153 1.97 -13.68 -26.40
CA LEU A 153 1.76 -12.44 -27.15
C LEU A 153 2.51 -11.23 -26.55
N ARG A 154 2.70 -11.22 -25.23
CA ARG A 154 3.26 -10.06 -24.53
C ARG A 154 4.74 -9.84 -24.89
N PRO A 155 5.21 -8.58 -24.90
CA PRO A 155 6.64 -8.30 -25.06
C PRO A 155 7.44 -8.87 -23.88
N SER A 156 8.63 -9.42 -24.17
CA SER A 156 9.56 -9.90 -23.15
C SER A 156 10.24 -8.72 -22.47
N LEU A 157 9.69 -8.25 -21.36
CA LEU A 157 10.30 -7.21 -20.53
C LEU A 157 11.11 -7.87 -19.40
N PRO A 158 12.34 -7.42 -19.11
CA PRO A 158 13.16 -7.94 -18.01
C PRO A 158 12.69 -7.38 -16.66
N LEU A 159 11.41 -7.58 -16.33
CA LEU A 159 10.83 -7.14 -15.08
C LEU A 159 11.05 -8.19 -13.99
N PRO A 160 11.39 -7.79 -12.75
CA PRO A 160 11.40 -8.70 -11.63
C PRO A 160 10.03 -9.37 -11.48
N VAL A 161 10.00 -10.67 -11.19
CA VAL A 161 8.75 -11.40 -10.94
C VAL A 161 8.45 -11.33 -9.45
N LEU A 162 7.39 -10.61 -9.08
CA LEU A 162 6.87 -10.63 -7.71
C LEU A 162 5.84 -11.74 -7.54
N HIS A 163 5.78 -12.29 -6.33
CA HIS A 163 4.80 -13.33 -6.00
C HIS A 163 3.37 -12.81 -6.22
N PRO A 164 2.48 -13.58 -6.89
CA PRO A 164 1.10 -13.16 -7.18
C PRO A 164 0.32 -12.66 -5.95
N ASN A 165 0.33 -13.43 -4.86
CA ASN A 165 -0.30 -13.04 -3.59
C ASN A 165 0.20 -11.70 -3.02
N THR A 166 1.48 -11.35 -3.21
CA THR A 166 2.00 -10.06 -2.73
C THR A 166 1.42 -8.90 -3.52
N LEU A 167 1.42 -9.01 -4.85
CA LEU A 167 0.81 -8.01 -5.72
C LEU A 167 -0.70 -7.92 -5.49
N ALA A 168 -1.37 -9.05 -5.31
CA ALA A 168 -2.79 -9.10 -4.99
C ALA A 168 -3.10 -8.37 -3.67
N GLY A 169 -2.32 -8.61 -2.62
CA GLY A 169 -2.46 -7.90 -1.35
C GLY A 169 -2.30 -6.38 -1.49
N MET A 170 -1.34 -5.93 -2.31
CA MET A 170 -1.16 -4.50 -2.59
C MET A 170 -2.33 -3.91 -3.38
N MET A 171 -2.82 -4.60 -4.41
CA MET A 171 -4.01 -4.19 -5.18
C MET A 171 -5.25 -4.12 -4.29
N ALA A 172 -5.45 -5.11 -3.42
CA ALA A 172 -6.53 -5.17 -2.43
C ALA A 172 -6.49 -3.96 -1.49
N LEU A 173 -5.31 -3.59 -1.00
CA LEU A 173 -5.12 -2.43 -0.12
C LEU A 173 -5.43 -1.09 -0.83
N LEU A 174 -5.19 -0.99 -2.14
CA LEU A 174 -5.42 0.23 -2.92
C LEU A 174 -6.85 0.36 -3.44
N LEU A 175 -7.61 -0.75 -3.51
CA LEU A 175 -8.97 -0.76 -4.02
C LEU A 175 -9.92 0.19 -3.24
N PRO A 176 -9.91 0.26 -1.90
CA PRO A 176 -10.73 1.23 -1.15
C PRO A 176 -10.41 2.69 -1.49
N PHE A 177 -9.13 3.02 -1.76
CA PHE A 177 -8.75 4.37 -2.19
C PHE A 177 -9.32 4.70 -3.56
N ASN A 178 -9.38 3.73 -4.47
CA ASN A 178 -9.99 3.92 -5.77
C ASN A 178 -11.51 4.13 -5.66
N ILE A 179 -12.20 3.35 -4.81
CA ILE A 179 -13.63 3.53 -4.54
C ILE A 179 -13.90 4.94 -3.97
N ALA A 180 -13.11 5.36 -2.98
CA ALA A 180 -13.22 6.69 -2.39
C ALA A 180 -13.01 7.81 -3.44
N PHE A 181 -12.02 7.64 -4.32
CA PHE A 181 -11.76 8.55 -5.41
C PHE A 181 -12.92 8.64 -6.41
N GLY A 182 -13.55 7.52 -6.77
CA GLY A 182 -14.74 7.47 -7.62
C GLY A 182 -15.94 8.18 -7.00
N ILE A 183 -16.21 7.95 -5.71
CA ILE A 183 -17.28 8.63 -4.95
C ILE A 183 -17.05 10.14 -4.94
N TYR A 184 -15.82 10.59 -4.71
CA TYR A 184 -15.47 12.01 -4.75
C TYR A 184 -15.69 12.61 -6.13
N ALA A 185 -15.19 11.96 -7.19
CA ALA A 185 -15.34 12.42 -8.56
C ALA A 185 -16.82 12.53 -8.98
N TRP A 186 -17.65 11.58 -8.57
CA TRP A 186 -19.10 11.66 -8.75
C TRP A 186 -19.70 12.86 -8.01
N ARG A 187 -19.44 13.02 -6.71
CA ARG A 187 -19.98 14.14 -5.91
C ARG A 187 -19.61 15.50 -6.49
N GLN A 188 -18.40 15.63 -7.03
CA GLN A 188 -17.92 16.86 -7.67
C GLN A 188 -18.34 17.00 -9.14
N ARG A 189 -19.14 16.06 -9.68
CA ARG A 189 -19.57 15.99 -11.09
C ARG A 189 -18.43 16.02 -12.10
N GLN A 190 -17.26 15.50 -11.72
CA GLN A 190 -16.07 15.48 -12.57
C GLN A 190 -16.00 14.18 -13.37
N ILE A 191 -16.70 14.14 -14.51
CA ILE A 191 -16.89 12.91 -15.29
C ILE A 191 -15.58 12.23 -15.73
N ARG A 192 -14.55 13.00 -16.10
CA ARG A 192 -13.23 12.47 -16.51
C ARG A 192 -12.53 11.73 -15.38
N TRP A 193 -12.60 12.25 -14.16
CA TRP A 193 -12.00 11.63 -12.98
C TRP A 193 -12.80 10.40 -12.55
N LEU A 194 -14.13 10.42 -12.73
CA LEU A 194 -14.98 9.26 -12.51
C LEU A 194 -14.66 8.13 -13.50
N GLN A 195 -14.50 8.46 -14.79
CA GLN A 195 -14.05 7.50 -15.81
C GLN A 195 -12.70 6.90 -15.46
N LEU A 196 -11.73 7.72 -15.04
CA LEU A 196 -10.42 7.25 -14.60
C LEU A 196 -10.52 6.29 -13.41
N SER A 197 -11.33 6.61 -12.40
CA SER A 197 -11.57 5.72 -11.26
C SER A 197 -12.20 4.39 -11.68
N ILE A 198 -13.22 4.42 -12.54
CA ILE A 198 -13.89 3.21 -13.04
C ILE A 198 -12.91 2.35 -13.83
N ILE A 199 -12.19 2.93 -14.80
CA ILE A 199 -11.22 2.19 -15.63
C ILE A 199 -10.12 1.59 -14.77
N SER A 200 -9.51 2.40 -13.89
CA SER A 200 -8.48 1.90 -12.98
C SER A 200 -9.01 0.84 -12.01
N GLY A 201 -10.26 0.98 -11.55
CA GLY A 201 -10.93 0.03 -10.67
C GLY A 201 -11.15 -1.31 -11.35
N ILE A 202 -11.65 -1.30 -12.58
CA ILE A 202 -11.83 -2.50 -13.41
C ILE A 202 -10.49 -3.20 -13.65
N ILE A 203 -9.44 -2.45 -13.99
CA ILE A 203 -8.10 -3.01 -14.20
C ILE A 203 -7.56 -3.63 -12.90
N THR A 204 -7.72 -2.96 -11.76
CA THR A 204 -7.29 -3.46 -10.45
C THR A 204 -8.04 -4.73 -10.06
N LEU A 205 -9.36 -4.75 -10.23
CA LEU A 205 -10.20 -5.94 -9.97
C LEU A 205 -9.84 -7.10 -10.91
N GLY A 206 -9.59 -6.81 -12.19
CA GLY A 206 -9.09 -7.80 -13.14
C GLY A 206 -7.77 -8.41 -12.68
N GLY A 207 -6.81 -7.58 -12.27
CA GLY A 207 -5.54 -8.06 -11.70
C GLY A 207 -5.73 -8.94 -10.46
N LEU A 208 -6.62 -8.53 -9.53
CA LEU A 208 -6.98 -9.31 -8.35
C LEU A 208 -7.59 -10.67 -8.71
N LEU A 209 -8.51 -10.71 -9.66
CA LEU A 209 -9.13 -11.96 -10.14
C LEU A 209 -8.07 -12.89 -10.75
N PHE A 210 -7.21 -12.37 -11.64
CA PHE A 210 -6.17 -13.16 -12.29
C PHE A 210 -5.09 -13.64 -11.33
N SER A 211 -4.86 -12.95 -10.21
CA SER A 211 -3.96 -13.40 -9.15
C SER A 211 -4.51 -14.61 -8.38
N SER A 212 -5.83 -14.83 -8.42
CA SER A 212 -6.55 -15.90 -7.72
C SER A 212 -6.25 -15.97 -6.21
N SER A 213 -5.90 -14.83 -5.58
CA SER A 213 -5.48 -14.79 -4.19
C SER A 213 -6.67 -14.71 -3.23
N ILE A 214 -7.05 -15.83 -2.61
CA ILE A 214 -8.12 -15.89 -1.60
C ILE A 214 -7.86 -14.90 -0.46
N GLY A 215 -6.61 -14.80 0.01
CA GLY A 215 -6.24 -13.89 1.09
C GLY A 215 -6.48 -12.42 0.76
N ALA A 216 -6.23 -12.02 -0.50
CA ALA A 216 -6.48 -10.65 -0.95
C ALA A 216 -7.99 -10.34 -0.98
N TRP A 217 -8.81 -11.27 -1.48
CA TRP A 217 -10.27 -11.14 -1.48
C TRP A 217 -10.83 -11.05 -0.06
N LEU A 218 -10.40 -11.94 0.84
CA LEU A 218 -10.79 -11.89 2.25
C LEU A 218 -10.41 -10.56 2.90
N ALA A 219 -9.21 -10.05 2.64
CA ALA A 219 -8.77 -8.76 3.19
C ALA A 219 -9.67 -7.60 2.73
N VAL A 220 -10.03 -7.54 1.45
CA VAL A 220 -10.96 -6.51 0.93
C VAL A 220 -12.35 -6.67 1.53
N THR A 221 -12.91 -7.88 1.49
CA THR A 221 -14.29 -8.13 1.94
C THR A 221 -14.46 -7.90 3.43
N VAL A 222 -13.55 -8.41 4.26
CA VAL A 222 -13.57 -8.20 5.71
C VAL A 222 -13.29 -6.73 6.03
N GLY A 223 -12.32 -6.11 5.36
CA GLY A 223 -11.99 -4.70 5.58
C GLY A 223 -13.17 -3.77 5.27
N LEU A 224 -13.82 -3.94 4.13
CA LEU A 224 -15.02 -3.18 3.75
C LEU A 224 -16.20 -3.50 4.66
N GLY A 225 -16.37 -4.77 5.07
CA GLY A 225 -17.44 -5.18 5.99
C GLY A 225 -17.31 -4.54 7.38
N ILE A 226 -16.10 -4.55 7.95
CA ILE A 226 -15.83 -3.88 9.23
C ILE A 226 -16.04 -2.37 9.11
N TRP A 227 -15.61 -1.75 8.01
CA TRP A 227 -15.85 -0.33 7.78
C TRP A 227 -17.35 -0.01 7.71
N PHE A 228 -18.12 -0.83 6.98
CA PHE A 228 -19.56 -0.66 6.88
C PHE A 228 -20.27 -0.78 8.24
N LEU A 229 -19.89 -1.77 9.06
CA LEU A 229 -20.40 -1.95 10.42
C LEU A 229 -20.01 -0.80 11.36
N TRP A 230 -18.89 -0.12 11.10
CA TRP A 230 -18.44 1.01 11.90
C TRP A 230 -19.18 2.32 11.57
N GLU A 231 -19.62 2.49 10.33
CA GLU A 231 -20.37 3.68 9.88
C GLU A 231 -21.87 3.63 10.25
N MET A 232 -22.39 2.44 10.58
CA MET A 232 -23.74 2.24 11.12
C MET A 232 -23.84 2.64 12.59
#